data_AF-A0A538RUQ9-F1
#
_entry.id   AF-A0A538RUQ9-F1
#
_cell.length_a   1.000
_cell.length_b   1.000
_cell.length_c   1.000
_cell.angle_alpha   90.00
_cell.angle_beta   90.00
_cell.angle_gamma   90.00
#
_symmetry.space_group_name_H-M   'P 1'
#
loop_
_entity.id
_entity.type
_entity.pdbx_description
1 polymer ?
#
loop_
_entity_poly.entity_id
_entity_poly.type
_entity_poly.pdbx_seq_one_letter_code
_entity_poly.pdbx_strand_id
1 'polypeptide(L)'
;MMRGSRLLLIGLYLILAESARADELKAGAAKIDITPPSGYPMWGYGARHDAASVGVLDPLQARALVLAAGNERIAIVSLDLGRAPTRQSTAAIRARVKEAVGIEHLFLVGSHTHHGPVIELDDWPSPASSYVRQLEHKLADLIIAAAKSLRP
;
A
#
# COMPACT_ATOMS: atom_id res chain seq x y z
N MET A 1 -31.33 -56.44 -13.18
CA MET A 1 -29.87 -56.25 -13.08
C MET A 1 -29.50 -54.78 -13.39
N MET A 2 -29.92 -53.80 -12.58
CA MET A 2 -29.65 -52.36 -12.84
C MET A 2 -29.50 -51.48 -11.56
N ARG A 3 -29.44 -52.07 -10.36
CA ARG A 3 -29.38 -51.30 -9.09
C ARG A 3 -27.97 -50.74 -8.77
N GLY A 4 -26.90 -51.29 -9.33
CA GLY A 4 -25.52 -50.88 -9.03
C GLY A 4 -25.07 -49.59 -9.72
N SER A 5 -25.60 -49.26 -10.90
CA SER A 5 -25.14 -48.12 -11.69
C SER A 5 -25.56 -46.75 -11.09
N ARG A 6 -26.74 -46.69 -10.46
CA ARG A 6 -27.22 -45.48 -9.77
C ARG A 6 -26.43 -45.14 -8.51
N LEU A 7 -25.94 -46.15 -7.78
CA LEU A 7 -25.12 -45.95 -6.58
C LEU A 7 -23.70 -45.47 -6.96
N LEU A 8 -23.15 -45.97 -8.07
CA LEU A 8 -21.87 -45.49 -8.62
C LEU A 8 -21.96 -44.02 -9.06
N LEU A 9 -23.06 -43.63 -9.72
CA LEU A 9 -23.29 -42.26 -10.18
C LEU A 9 -23.45 -41.25 -9.04
N ILE A 10 -24.08 -41.64 -7.92
CA ILE A 10 -24.21 -40.80 -6.71
C ILE A 10 -22.86 -40.65 -6.00
N GLY A 11 -22.08 -41.74 -5.90
CA GLY A 11 -20.72 -41.69 -5.36
C GLY A 11 -19.80 -40.78 -6.18
N LEU A 12 -19.91 -40.81 -7.51
CA LEU A 12 -19.16 -39.93 -8.41
C LEU A 12 -19.57 -38.46 -8.27
N TYR A 13 -20.86 -38.17 -8.05
CA TYR A 13 -21.36 -36.80 -7.84
C TYR A 13 -20.91 -36.20 -6.50
N LEU A 14 -20.77 -37.02 -5.45
CA LEU A 14 -20.27 -36.58 -4.14
C LEU A 14 -18.75 -36.37 -4.12
N ILE A 15 -17.99 -37.02 -5.02
CA ILE A 15 -16.56 -36.79 -5.23
C ILE A 15 -16.33 -35.52 -6.07
N LEU A 16 -17.24 -35.21 -7.00
CA LEU A 16 -17.19 -34.00 -7.85
C LEU A 16 -17.82 -32.76 -7.19
N ALA A 17 -18.53 -32.92 -6.07
CA ALA A 17 -18.94 -31.83 -5.20
C ALA A 17 -17.75 -31.36 -4.35
N GLU A 18 -16.63 -31.09 -5.00
CA GLU A 18 -15.57 -30.28 -4.43
C GLU A 18 -16.22 -28.93 -4.14
N SER A 19 -16.43 -28.64 -2.86
CA SER A 19 -17.01 -27.37 -2.43
C SER A 19 -16.23 -26.25 -3.10
N ALA A 20 -16.90 -25.41 -3.88
CA ALA A 20 -16.37 -24.12 -4.30
C ALA A 20 -16.20 -23.27 -3.04
N ARG A 21 -15.11 -23.52 -2.31
CA ARG A 21 -14.77 -22.83 -1.08
C ARG A 21 -14.03 -21.58 -1.53
N ALA A 22 -14.67 -20.43 -1.37
CA ALA A 22 -13.98 -19.16 -1.59
C ALA A 22 -12.73 -19.13 -0.72
N ASP A 23 -11.64 -18.63 -1.27
CA ASP A 23 -10.43 -18.38 -0.50
C ASP A 23 -10.74 -17.48 0.70
N GLU A 24 -10.17 -17.81 1.85
CA GLU A 24 -10.31 -16.99 3.05
C GLU A 24 -9.70 -15.60 2.79
N LEU A 25 -10.51 -14.55 2.98
CA LEU A 25 -10.04 -13.18 2.93
C LEU A 25 -9.23 -12.88 4.19
N LYS A 26 -7.98 -12.45 4.01
CA LYS A 26 -7.11 -11.99 5.08
C LYS A 26 -6.83 -10.51 4.93
N ALA A 27 -6.71 -9.81 6.04
CA ALA A 27 -6.32 -8.42 6.11
C ALA A 27 -5.11 -8.21 7.02
N GLY A 28 -4.23 -7.33 6.60
CA GLY A 28 -3.10 -6.85 7.37
C GLY A 28 -3.04 -5.34 7.30
N ALA A 29 -2.70 -4.68 8.41
CA ALA A 29 -2.70 -3.23 8.47
C ALA A 29 -1.48 -2.71 9.23
N ALA A 30 -0.94 -1.60 8.76
CA ALA A 30 0.18 -0.92 9.40
C ALA A 30 0.05 0.60 9.24
N LYS A 31 0.76 1.34 10.10
CA LYS A 31 0.85 2.81 10.05
C LYS A 31 2.28 3.25 10.35
N ILE A 32 2.74 4.31 9.69
CA ILE A 32 4.05 4.92 9.95
C ILE A 32 3.98 6.44 9.84
N ASP A 33 4.89 7.11 10.53
CA ASP A 33 5.14 8.54 10.39
C ASP A 33 5.94 8.87 9.11
N ILE A 34 5.38 9.77 8.32
CA ILE A 34 5.96 10.29 7.08
C ILE A 34 6.17 11.81 7.14
N THR A 35 6.31 12.39 8.32
CA THR A 35 6.56 13.82 8.49
C THR A 35 7.93 14.18 7.91
N PRO A 36 8.03 15.16 7.00
CA PRO A 36 9.32 15.62 6.48
C PRO A 36 10.09 16.43 7.54
N PRO A 37 11.40 16.65 7.35
CA PRO A 37 12.13 17.62 8.17
C PRO A 37 11.52 19.03 8.07
N SER A 38 11.64 19.82 9.13
CA SER A 38 11.17 21.22 9.14
C SER A 38 11.93 22.07 8.12
N GLY A 39 11.26 23.06 7.52
CA GLY A 39 11.83 23.87 6.45
C GLY A 39 11.53 23.33 5.04
N TYR A 40 10.74 22.26 4.91
CA TYR A 40 10.34 21.72 3.62
C TYR A 40 9.31 22.63 2.93
N PRO A 41 9.45 22.95 1.63
CA PRO A 41 8.42 23.64 0.86
C PRO A 41 7.05 22.96 0.93
N MET A 42 5.99 23.71 1.21
CA MET A 42 4.65 23.16 1.42
C MET A 42 3.79 23.20 0.16
N TRP A 43 3.27 22.05 -0.23
CA TRP A 43 2.47 21.87 -1.45
C TRP A 43 1.02 22.36 -1.31
N GLY A 44 0.45 22.93 -2.38
CA GLY A 44 -1.00 23.05 -2.56
C GLY A 44 -1.53 24.47 -2.77
N TYR A 45 -1.23 25.42 -1.89
CA TYR A 45 -1.72 26.79 -2.04
C TYR A 45 -0.76 27.65 -2.87
N GLY A 46 -1.17 28.05 -4.07
CA GLY A 46 -0.37 28.92 -4.94
C GLY A 46 -0.03 30.28 -4.29
N ALA A 47 -0.97 30.87 -3.54
CA ALA A 47 -0.75 32.14 -2.82
C ALA A 47 0.30 32.03 -1.68
N ARG A 48 0.65 30.82 -1.27
CA ARG A 48 1.74 30.58 -0.30
C ARG A 48 3.11 30.59 -0.96
N HIS A 49 3.19 30.55 -2.29
CA HIS A 49 4.45 30.56 -3.06
C HIS A 49 5.46 29.52 -2.54
N ASP A 50 4.97 28.32 -2.24
CA ASP A 50 5.75 27.20 -1.69
C ASP A 50 6.56 27.54 -0.43
N ALA A 51 6.11 28.52 0.37
CA ALA A 51 6.75 28.87 1.63
C ALA A 51 6.99 27.63 2.49
N ALA A 52 8.20 27.56 3.05
CA ALA A 52 8.66 26.44 3.84
C ALA A 52 7.85 26.25 5.12
N SER A 53 7.71 25.00 5.56
CA SER A 53 7.13 24.68 6.85
C SER A 53 7.96 25.28 7.99
N VAL A 54 7.29 25.92 8.94
CA VAL A 54 7.92 26.49 10.15
C VAL A 54 7.85 25.56 11.37
N GLY A 55 7.19 24.41 11.22
CA GLY A 55 6.98 23.45 12.29
C GLY A 55 5.97 22.37 11.89
N VAL A 56 5.59 21.55 12.86
CA VAL A 56 4.63 20.45 12.71
C VAL A 56 3.52 20.66 13.74
N LEU A 57 2.28 20.85 13.27
CA LEU A 57 1.10 20.90 14.15
C LEU A 57 0.62 19.47 14.46
N ASP A 58 0.36 18.71 13.39
CA ASP A 58 0.01 17.28 13.45
C ASP A 58 1.00 16.48 12.59
N PRO A 59 1.50 15.33 13.06
CA PRO A 59 2.36 14.48 12.25
C PRO A 59 1.64 13.93 11.01
N LEU A 60 2.35 13.86 9.88
CA LEU A 60 1.82 13.24 8.67
C LEU A 60 2.00 11.73 8.75
N GLN A 61 0.97 10.96 8.41
CA GLN A 61 1.00 9.50 8.50
C GLN A 61 0.74 8.85 7.14
N ALA A 62 1.33 7.68 6.95
CA ALA A 62 0.92 6.73 5.93
C ALA A 62 0.29 5.51 6.59
N ARG A 63 -0.79 4.99 6.02
CA ARG A 63 -1.51 3.80 6.49
C ARG A 63 -1.67 2.83 5.33
N ALA A 64 -1.26 1.58 5.53
CA ALA A 64 -1.44 0.53 4.54
C ALA A 64 -2.47 -0.49 5.02
N LEU A 65 -3.39 -0.85 4.13
CA LEU A 65 -4.26 -2.02 4.23
C LEU A 65 -3.85 -2.99 3.11
N VAL A 66 -3.44 -4.19 3.50
CA VAL A 66 -3.19 -5.29 2.57
C VAL A 66 -4.33 -6.28 2.70
N LEU A 67 -4.96 -6.61 1.58
CA LEU A 67 -5.97 -7.66 1.48
C LEU A 67 -5.38 -8.82 0.68
N ALA A 68 -5.64 -10.05 1.11
CA ALA A 68 -5.20 -11.25 0.43
C ALA A 68 -6.32 -12.29 0.36
N ALA A 69 -6.47 -12.94 -0.78
CA ALA A 69 -7.36 -14.09 -0.97
C ALA A 69 -6.65 -15.08 -1.91
N GLY A 70 -6.37 -16.28 -1.42
CA GLY A 70 -5.59 -17.27 -2.14
C GLY A 70 -4.18 -16.75 -2.44
N ASN A 71 -3.84 -16.69 -3.74
CA ASN A 71 -2.57 -16.14 -4.23
C ASN A 71 -2.62 -14.64 -4.55
N GLU A 72 -3.82 -14.05 -4.58
CA GLU A 72 -4.00 -12.63 -4.93
C GLU A 72 -3.78 -11.73 -3.73
N ARG A 73 -3.08 -10.60 -3.95
CA ARG A 73 -2.82 -9.60 -2.92
C ARG A 73 -2.92 -8.18 -3.50
N ILE A 74 -3.56 -7.31 -2.74
CA ILE A 74 -3.69 -5.88 -3.04
C ILE A 74 -3.28 -5.05 -1.83
N ALA A 75 -2.53 -3.98 -2.07
CA ALA A 75 -2.21 -2.96 -1.08
C ALA A 75 -2.92 -1.64 -1.43
N ILE A 76 -3.66 -1.11 -0.46
CA ILE A 76 -4.27 0.22 -0.49
C ILE A 76 -3.59 1.06 0.57
N VAL A 77 -2.94 2.14 0.16
CA VAL A 77 -2.16 2.99 1.05
C VAL A 77 -2.72 4.41 1.02
N SER A 78 -3.16 4.91 2.18
CA SER A 78 -3.50 6.32 2.35
C SER A 78 -2.30 7.10 2.88
N LEU A 79 -2.12 8.30 2.36
CA LEU A 79 -0.98 9.16 2.62
C LEU A 79 -1.52 10.54 3.05
N ASP A 80 -1.06 11.05 4.19
CA ASP A 80 -1.30 12.44 4.59
C ASP A 80 -0.39 13.38 3.77
N LEU A 81 -0.60 13.38 2.44
CA LEU A 81 0.13 14.14 1.44
C LEU A 81 -0.84 14.79 0.44
N GLY A 82 -0.37 15.84 -0.22
CA GLY A 82 -1.14 16.53 -1.25
C GLY A 82 -1.40 15.68 -2.50
N ARG A 83 -0.49 14.77 -2.83
CA ARG A 83 -0.54 13.92 -4.02
C ARG A 83 0.05 12.54 -3.72
N ALA A 84 -0.22 11.59 -4.62
CA ALA A 84 0.50 10.32 -4.63
C ALA A 84 1.96 10.53 -5.10
N PRO A 85 2.91 9.64 -4.71
CA PRO A 85 4.28 9.67 -5.20
C PRO A 85 4.36 9.69 -6.73
N THR A 86 5.45 10.24 -7.27
CA THR A 86 5.68 10.31 -8.71
C THR A 86 5.61 8.93 -9.38
N ARG A 87 5.51 8.89 -10.71
CA ARG A 87 5.51 7.60 -11.45
C ARG A 87 6.76 6.78 -11.17
N GLN A 88 7.93 7.43 -11.12
CA GLN A 88 9.20 6.78 -10.83
C GLN A 88 9.21 6.22 -9.39
N SER A 89 8.80 7.02 -8.42
CA SER A 89 8.69 6.59 -7.02
C SER A 89 7.73 5.43 -6.84
N THR A 90 6.56 5.51 -7.47
CA THR A 90 5.56 4.46 -7.44
C THR A 90 6.09 3.16 -8.07
N ALA A 91 6.86 3.24 -9.15
CA ALA A 91 7.49 2.07 -9.76
C ALA A 91 8.53 1.42 -8.84
N ALA A 92 9.38 2.23 -8.19
CA ALA A 92 10.38 1.74 -7.24
C ALA A 92 9.74 1.05 -6.02
N ILE A 93 8.71 1.66 -5.43
CA ILE A 93 7.94 1.07 -4.32
C ILE A 93 7.30 -0.24 -4.78
N ARG A 94 6.64 -0.25 -5.94
CA ARG A 94 5.98 -1.45 -6.48
C ARG A 94 6.97 -2.59 -6.69
N ALA A 95 8.15 -2.32 -7.27
CA ALA A 95 9.17 -3.34 -7.50
C ALA A 95 9.61 -3.99 -6.18
N ARG A 96 9.96 -3.18 -5.17
CA ARG A 96 10.42 -3.68 -3.86
C ARG A 96 9.34 -4.48 -3.15
N VAL A 97 8.08 -4.03 -3.17
CA VAL A 97 6.98 -4.74 -2.52
C VAL A 97 6.65 -6.04 -3.25
N LYS A 98 6.66 -6.04 -4.59
CA LYS A 98 6.44 -7.26 -5.39
C LYS A 98 7.52 -8.31 -5.07
N GLU A 99 8.78 -7.91 -5.04
CA GLU A 99 9.90 -8.80 -4.71
C GLU A 99 9.78 -9.36 -3.28
N ALA A 100 9.48 -8.50 -2.30
CA ALA A 100 9.49 -8.90 -0.90
C ALA A 100 8.27 -9.73 -0.46
N VAL A 101 7.08 -9.41 -0.98
CA VAL A 101 5.80 -9.97 -0.47
C VAL A 101 4.79 -10.28 -1.57
N GLY A 102 5.17 -10.24 -2.85
CA GLY A 102 4.31 -10.69 -3.96
C GLY A 102 3.05 -9.85 -4.20
N ILE A 103 3.02 -8.59 -3.77
CA ILE A 103 1.87 -7.69 -4.05
C ILE A 103 2.10 -7.01 -5.39
N GLU A 104 1.26 -7.30 -6.37
CA GLU A 104 1.30 -6.65 -7.69
C GLU A 104 0.35 -5.46 -7.78
N HIS A 105 -0.80 -5.52 -7.11
CA HIS A 105 -1.81 -4.48 -7.10
C HIS A 105 -1.55 -3.48 -5.97
N LEU A 106 -1.10 -2.28 -6.33
CA LEU A 106 -0.74 -1.22 -5.40
C LEU A 106 -1.44 0.09 -5.76
N PHE A 107 -2.20 0.61 -4.79
CA PHE A 107 -2.82 1.93 -4.80
C PHE A 107 -2.16 2.81 -3.74
N LEU A 108 -1.61 3.95 -4.16
CA LEU A 108 -1.06 4.99 -3.30
C LEU A 108 -1.93 6.24 -3.43
N VAL A 109 -2.58 6.68 -2.35
CA VAL A 109 -3.61 7.71 -2.39
C VAL A 109 -3.29 8.83 -1.41
N GLY A 110 -3.02 10.02 -1.93
CA GLY A 110 -2.91 11.23 -1.11
C GLY A 110 -4.29 11.67 -0.60
N SER A 111 -4.36 12.10 0.66
CA SER A 111 -5.55 12.73 1.25
C SER A 111 -5.85 14.10 0.65
N HIS A 112 -4.94 14.62 -0.18
CA HIS A 112 -5.00 15.95 -0.78
C HIS A 112 -4.84 17.10 0.23
N THR A 113 -4.08 16.86 1.30
CA THR A 113 -3.72 17.93 2.24
C THR A 113 -2.79 18.97 1.59
N HIS A 114 -3.14 20.25 1.77
CA HIS A 114 -2.31 21.39 1.37
C HIS A 114 -1.28 21.80 2.46
N HIS A 115 -1.11 20.96 3.49
CA HIS A 115 -0.16 21.15 4.58
C HIS A 115 0.94 20.08 4.61
N GLY A 116 1.15 19.38 3.49
CA GLY A 116 2.24 18.43 3.30
C GLY A 116 3.39 18.99 2.45
N PRO A 117 4.49 18.24 2.29
CA PRO A 117 5.64 18.64 1.48
C PRO A 117 5.37 18.61 -0.03
N VAL A 118 6.15 19.37 -0.79
CA VAL A 118 6.30 19.22 -2.25
C VAL A 118 7.13 17.97 -2.56
N ILE A 119 6.47 16.90 -3.00
CA ILE A 119 7.11 15.59 -3.22
C ILE A 119 7.81 15.45 -4.58
N GLU A 120 7.74 16.48 -5.42
CA GLU A 120 8.48 16.61 -6.66
C GLU A 120 9.94 17.08 -6.45
N LEU A 121 10.29 17.55 -5.25
CA LEU A 121 11.63 18.00 -4.88
C LEU A 121 12.46 16.82 -4.34
N ASP A 122 13.17 16.11 -5.23
CA ASP A 122 13.82 14.84 -4.90
C ASP A 122 15.15 14.97 -4.14
N ASP A 123 15.78 16.13 -4.10
CA ASP A 123 17.12 16.33 -3.55
C ASP A 123 17.15 17.14 -2.24
N TRP A 124 16.01 17.32 -1.58
CA TRP A 124 15.93 18.09 -0.34
C TRP A 124 15.94 17.20 0.91
N PRO A 125 16.65 17.59 2.00
CA PRO A 125 17.47 18.80 2.15
C PRO A 125 18.85 18.68 1.49
N SER A 126 19.25 17.47 1.08
CA SER A 126 20.38 17.23 0.19
C SER A 126 20.18 15.92 -0.58
N PRO A 127 20.86 15.69 -1.72
CA PRO A 127 20.79 14.43 -2.44
C PRO A 127 21.09 13.20 -1.56
N ALA A 128 22.01 13.34 -0.60
CA ALA A 128 22.39 12.27 0.33
C ALA A 128 21.34 12.01 1.42
N SER A 129 20.41 12.94 1.65
CA SER A 129 19.39 12.86 2.70
C SER A 129 17.98 13.10 2.18
N SER A 130 17.74 12.81 0.88
CA SER A 130 16.46 13.03 0.22
C SER A 130 15.28 12.48 1.02
N TYR A 131 14.35 13.37 1.35
CA TYR A 131 13.09 12.97 1.97
C TYR A 131 12.27 12.06 1.05
N VAL A 132 12.25 12.32 -0.26
CA VAL A 132 11.46 11.52 -1.22
C VAL A 132 12.00 10.10 -1.31
N ARG A 133 13.33 9.92 -1.35
CA ARG A 133 13.95 8.57 -1.30
C ARG A 133 13.63 7.88 0.03
N GLN A 134 13.72 8.58 1.15
CA GLN A 134 13.36 8.03 2.46
C GLN A 134 11.88 7.65 2.54
N LEU A 135 10.99 8.47 1.97
CA LEU A 135 9.56 8.21 1.88
C LEU A 135 9.30 6.92 1.11
N GLU A 136 9.95 6.71 -0.05
CA GLU A 136 9.82 5.45 -0.79
C GLU A 136 10.20 4.23 0.04
N HIS A 137 11.32 4.31 0.77
CA HIS A 137 11.74 3.22 1.64
C HIS A 137 10.70 2.96 2.73
N LYS A 138 10.24 4.02 3.42
CA LYS A 138 9.20 3.94 4.45
C LYS A 138 7.90 3.33 3.93
N LEU A 139 7.45 3.73 2.75
CA LEU A 139 6.20 3.24 2.16
C LEU A 139 6.31 1.76 1.76
N ALA A 140 7.44 1.33 1.20
CA ALA A 140 7.66 -0.08 0.91
C ALA A 140 7.68 -0.91 2.20
N ASP A 141 8.41 -0.46 3.22
CA ASP A 141 8.51 -1.15 4.51
C ASP A 141 7.17 -1.21 5.25
N LEU A 142 6.37 -0.14 5.18
CA LEU A 142 5.00 -0.09 5.68
C LEU A 142 4.12 -1.17 5.04
N ILE A 143 4.15 -1.30 3.70
CA ILE A 143 3.33 -2.28 2.98
C ILE A 143 3.79 -3.70 3.31
N ILE A 144 5.10 -3.93 3.39
CA ILE A 144 5.66 -5.23 3.77
C ILE A 144 5.25 -5.60 5.20
N ALA A 145 5.27 -4.64 6.13
CA ALA A 145 4.83 -4.86 7.50
C ALA A 145 3.33 -5.21 7.56
N ALA A 146 2.48 -4.48 6.82
CA ALA A 146 1.06 -4.80 6.70
C ALA A 146 0.86 -6.22 6.15
N ALA A 147 1.57 -6.60 5.08
CA ALA A 147 1.49 -7.95 4.49
C ALA A 147 1.93 -9.06 5.46
N LYS A 148 2.94 -8.82 6.30
CA LYS A 148 3.39 -9.76 7.33
C LYS A 148 2.40 -9.91 8.50
N SER A 149 1.42 -9.01 8.61
CA SER A 149 0.38 -9.03 9.65
C SER A 149 -0.95 -9.63 9.19
N LEU A 150 -0.99 -10.25 8.01
CA LEU A 150 -2.20 -10.86 7.45
C LEU A 150 -2.81 -11.89 8.39
N ARG A 151 -4.10 -11.68 8.67
CA ARG A 151 -4.95 -12.55 9.48
C ARG A 151 -6.38 -12.52 8.94
N PRO A 152 -7.22 -13.54 9.23
CA PRO A 152 -8.64 -13.51 8.89
C PRO A 152 -9.34 -12.27 9.47
#